data_AF-A0A0J9E6A0-F1
#
_entry.id   AF-A0A0J9E6A0-F1
#
_cell.length_a   1.000
_cell.length_b   1.000
_cell.length_c   1.000
_cell.angle_alpha   90.00
_cell.angle_beta   90.00
_cell.angle_gamma   90.00
#
_symmetry.space_group_name_H-M   'P 1'
#
loop_
_entity.id
_entity.type
_entity.pdbx_description
1 polymer ?
#
loop_
_entity_poly.entity_id
_entity_poly.type
_entity_poly.pdbx_seq_one_letter_code
_entity_poly.pdbx_strand_id
1 'polypeptide(L)' 'MSKHALAKGSAWKLVAEELGGADYISLNLYLTRERAHLRPCEMPQEKVVQFVEGLVPG' A
#
# COMPACT_ATOMS: atom_id res chain seq x y z
N MET A 1 1.03 3.37 -10.43
CA MET A 1 1.31 2.56 -9.21
C MET A 1 2.68 1.90 -9.34
N SER A 2 3.52 1.97 -8.30
CA SER A 2 4.78 1.22 -8.20
C SER A 2 4.79 0.32 -6.97
N LYS A 3 5.32 -0.90 -7.13
CA LYS A 3 5.42 -1.90 -6.08
C LYS A 3 6.82 -2.50 -6.07
N HIS A 4 7.49 -2.45 -4.92
CA HIS A 4 8.84 -2.98 -4.75
C HIS A 4 8.82 -4.08 -3.69
N ALA A 5 9.32 -5.26 -4.04
CA ALA A 5 9.57 -6.33 -3.08
C ALA A 5 10.85 -6.04 -2.30
N LEU A 6 10.80 -6.24 -0.99
CA LEU A 6 11.88 -6.03 -0.04
C LEU A 6 12.06 -7.31 0.80
N ALA A 7 13.17 -7.40 1.55
CA ALA A 7 13.42 -8.49 2.49
C ALA A 7 13.15 -9.90 1.92
N LYS A 8 13.62 -10.15 0.69
CA LYS A 8 13.39 -11.43 -0.02
C LYS A 8 11.91 -11.82 -0.16
N GLY A 9 11.00 -10.84 -0.23
CA GLY A 9 9.57 -11.03 -0.45
C GLY A 9 8.71 -10.97 0.83
N SER A 10 9.31 -10.89 2.02
CA SER A 10 8.56 -10.76 3.27
C SER A 10 8.14 -9.31 3.58
N ALA A 11 8.55 -8.35 2.75
CA ALA A 11 8.12 -6.97 2.85
C ALA A 11 7.90 -6.35 1.47
N TRP A 12 7.04 -5.35 1.40
CA TRP A 12 6.69 -4.66 0.17
C TRP A 12 6.56 -3.17 0.44
N LYS A 13 7.05 -2.35 -0.50
CA LYS A 13 6.75 -0.91 -0.55
C LYS A 13 5.79 -0.68 -1.71
N LEU A 14 4.69 0.01 -1.45
CA LEU A 14 3.70 0.39 -2.45
C LEU A 14 3.56 1.92 -2.46
N VAL A 15 3.55 2.47 -3.66
CA VAL A 15 3.23 3.88 -3.92
C VAL A 15 2.20 3.92 -5.04
N ALA A 16 1.07 4.58 -4.81
CA ALA A 16 -0.01 4.67 -5.77
C ALA A 16 -0.62 6.07 -5.80
N GLU A 17 -1.09 6.44 -6.99
CA GLU A 17 -1.81 7.67 -7.28
C GLU A 17 -3.13 7.26 -7.93
N GLU A 18 -4.20 8.01 -7.64
CA GLU A 18 -5.51 7.82 -8.26
C GLU A 18 -5.45 8.16 -9.75
N LEU A 19 -6.10 7.35 -10.59
CA LEU A 19 -6.14 7.59 -12.03
C LEU A 19 -7.00 8.83 -12.33
N GLY A 20 -6.35 9.90 -12.78
CA GLY A 20 -7.04 11.15 -13.15
C GLY A 20 -7.48 12.02 -11.97
N GLY A 21 -7.11 11.64 -10.75
CA GLY A 21 -7.37 12.40 -9.53
C GLY A 21 -6.10 12.95 -8.91
N ALA A 22 -6.23 13.45 -7.68
CA ALA A 22 -5.12 13.97 -6.88
C ALA A 22 -4.83 13.10 -5.66
N ASP A 23 -5.53 11.96 -5.49
CA ASP A 23 -5.31 11.10 -4.34
C ASP A 23 -4.02 10.27 -4.48
N TYR A 24 -3.34 10.04 -3.36
CA TYR A 24 -2.05 9.40 -3.25
C TYR A 24 -1.93 8.61 -1.96
N ILE A 25 -1.33 7.42 -2.05
CA ILE A 25 -0.95 6.61 -0.89
C ILE A 25 0.49 6.10 -1.01
N SER A 26 1.13 5.96 0.13
CA SER A 26 2.43 5.30 0.27
C SER A 26 2.46 4.47 1.55
N LEU A 27 2.81 3.19 1.41
CA LEU A 27 2.82 2.26 2.52
C LEU A 27 3.96 1.25 2.39
N ASN A 28 4.32 0.66 3.53
CA ASN A 28 5.02 -0.59 3.60
C ASN A 28 4.08 -1.69 4.13
N LEU A 29 4.13 -2.87 3.54
CA LEU A 29 3.44 -4.07 4.00
C LEU A 29 4.47 -5.09 4.44
N TYR A 30 4.39 -5.53 5.69
CA TYR A 30 5.28 -6.55 6.25
C TYR A 30 4.49 -7.83 6.49
N LEU A 31 4.96 -8.93 5.91
CA LEU A 31 4.39 -10.25 6.12
C LEU A 31 5.21 -10.97 7.18
N THR A 32 4.56 -11.29 8.29
CA THR A 32 5.12 -12.15 9.33
C THR A 32 4.45 -13.52 9.27
N ARG A 33 4.91 -14.47 10.08
CA ARG A 33 4.29 -15.80 10.17
C ARG A 33 2.85 -15.74 10.69
N GLU A 34 2.53 -14.74 11.52
CA GLU A 34 1.25 -14.65 12.22
C GLU A 34 0.27 -13.69 11.53
N ARG A 35 0.77 -12.59 10.97
CA ARG A 35 -0.06 -11.54 10.38
C ARG A 35 0.68 -10.64 9.40
N ALA A 36 -0.12 -9.94 8.59
CA ALA A 36 0.34 -8.80 7.84
C ALA A 36 0.30 -7.52 8.72
N HIS A 37 1.29 -6.65 8.53
CA HIS A 37 1.35 -5.34 9.14
C HIS A 37 1.39 -4.27 8.04
N LEU A 38 0.37 -3.42 8.03
CA LEU A 38 0.31 -2.25 7.16
C LEU A 38 0.95 -1.05 7.88
N ARG A 39 1.86 -0.35 7.21
CA ARG A 39 2.52 0.84 7.75
C ARG A 39 2.53 1.96 6.72
N PRO A 40 1.56 2.89 6.78
CA PRO A 40 1.56 4.10 5.96
C PRO A 40 2.80 4.97 6.25
N CYS A 41 3.28 5.70 5.24
CA CYS A 41 4.42 6.59 5.41
C CYS A 41 4.02 7.97 5.97
N GLU A 42 2.96 8.58 5.43
CA GLU A 42 2.61 10.00 5.67
C GLU A 42 1.09 10.24 5.75
N MET A 43 0.27 9.19 5.84
CA MET A 43 -1.20 9.29 5.86
C MET A 43 -1.86 8.29 6.82
N PRO A 44 -3.13 8.52 7.22
CA PRO A 44 -3.88 7.58 8.06
C PRO A 44 -4.01 6.20 7.42
N GLN A 45 -4.07 5.16 8.26
CA GLN A 45 -4.24 3.78 7.79
C GLN A 45 -5.57 3.59 7.08
N GLU A 46 -6.63 4.23 7.57
CA GLU A 46 -7.98 4.16 7.01
C GLU A 46 -8.02 4.68 5.57
N LYS A 47 -7.33 5.80 5.29
CA LYS A 47 -7.21 6.34 3.92
C LYS A 47 -6.56 5.33 2.98
N VAL A 48 -5.49 4.68 3.44
CA VAL A 48 -4.78 3.66 2.66
C VAL A 48 -5.67 2.46 2.36
N VAL A 49 -6.42 1.98 3.37
CA VAL A 49 -7.36 0.87 3.20
C VAL A 49 -8.46 1.25 2.21
N GLN A 50 -9.11 2.40 2.39
CA GLN A 50 -10.17 2.88 1.50
C GLN A 50 -9.68 3.03 0.04
N PHE A 51 -8.48 3.59 -0.15
CA PHE A 51 -7.88 3.71 -1.48
C PHE A 51 -7.68 2.35 -2.14
N VAL A 52 -7.16 1.36 -1.40
CA VAL A 52 -6.91 0.01 -1.94
C VAL A 52 -8.22 -0.74 -2.19
N GLU A 53 -9.22 -0.62 -1.31
CA GLU A 53 -10.53 -1.25 -1.46
C GLU A 53 -11.33 -0.67 -2.64
N GLY A 54 -11.12 0.62 -2.95
CA GLY A 54 -11.71 1.28 -4.12
C GLY A 54 -11.01 0.97 -5.45
N LEU A 55 -9.92 0.20 -5.44
CA LEU A 55 -9.13 -0.08 -6.63
C LEU A 55 -9.86 -1.08 -7.54
N VAL A 56 -10.26 -0.62 -8.73
CA VAL A 56 -10.87 -1.47 -9.75
C VAL A 56 -9.78 -2.06 -10.65
N PRO A 57 -9.64 -3.40 -10.76
CA PRO A 57 -8.75 -4.01 -11.74
C PRO A 57 -9.17 -3.62 -13.15
N GLY A 58 -8.23 -3.08 -13.93
CA GLY A 58 -8.41 -2.80 -15.36
C GLY A 58 -8.05 -4.00 -16.24
#